data_AF-A0A7X7MDW2-F1
#
_entry.id   AF-A0A7X7MDW2-F1
#
_cell.length_a   1.000
_cell.length_b   1.000
_cell.length_c   1.000
_cell.angle_alpha   90.00
_cell.angle_beta   90.00
_cell.angle_gamma   90.00
#
_symmetry.space_group_name_H-M   'P 1'
#
loop_
_entity.id
_entity.type
_entity.pdbx_description
1 polymer ?
#
loop_
_entity_poly.entity_id
_entity_poly.type
_entity_poly.pdbx_seq_one_letter_code
_entity_poly.pdbx_strand_id
1 'polypeptide(L)' 'MAYKYYVLICGGTACDSNDGLRLTEALKKEIELAGLAGEAQIVRTGCLGFCEKGPIVKIL' A
#
# COMPACT_ATOMS: atom_id res chain seq x y z
N MET A 1 5.99 18.49 4.17
CA MET A 1 6.12 17.54 5.30
C MET A 1 6.55 16.21 4.72
N ALA A 2 7.70 15.69 5.14
CA ALA A 2 8.16 14.37 4.74
C ALA A 2 7.53 13.34 5.68
N TYR A 3 6.93 12.29 5.14
CA TYR A 3 6.49 11.15 5.94
C TYR A 3 7.71 10.31 6.31
N LYS A 4 7.68 9.70 7.48
CA LYS A 4 8.74 8.80 7.97
C LYS A 4 8.72 7.47 7.25
N TYR A 5 7.54 7.01 6.86
CA TYR A 5 7.34 5.76 6.13
C TYR A 5 6.50 6.00 4.88
N TYR A 6 6.94 5.44 3.76
CA TYR A 6 6.12 5.37 2.55
C TYR A 6 5.79 3.92 2.23
N VAL A 7 4.51 3.59 2.35
CA VAL A 7 4.00 2.25 2.08
C VAL A 7 3.43 2.24 0.66
N LEU A 8 4.22 1.72 -0.27
CA LEU A 8 3.91 1.63 -1.69
C LEU A 8 3.21 0.30 -1.99
N ILE A 9 2.00 0.36 -2.51
CA ILE A 9 1.19 -0.83 -2.86
C ILE A 9 1.05 -0.89 -4.38
N CYS A 10 1.38 -2.04 -4.96
CA CYS A 10 1.26 -2.27 -6.40
C CYS A 10 -0.20 -2.11 -6.88
N GLY A 11 -0.44 -1.20 -7.82
CA GLY A 11 -1.73 -0.95 -8.45
C GLY A 11 -1.93 -1.64 -9.80
N GLY A 12 -1.18 -2.71 -10.08
CA GLY A 12 -1.39 -3.52 -11.27
C GLY A 12 -2.67 -4.37 -11.16
N THR A 13 -3.33 -4.64 -12.28
CA THR A 13 -4.59 -5.42 -12.33
C THR A 13 -4.47 -6.77 -11.61
N ALA A 14 -3.35 -7.48 -11.76
CA ALA A 14 -3.14 -8.75 -11.06
C ALA A 14 -3.08 -8.60 -9.53
N CYS A 15 -2.54 -7.50 -9.02
CA CYS A 15 -2.55 -7.21 -7.59
C CYS A 15 -3.95 -6.80 -7.12
N ASP A 16 -4.71 -6.07 -7.93
CA ASP A 16 -6.09 -5.71 -7.60
C ASP A 16 -7.05 -6.89 -7.63
N SER A 17 -6.88 -7.82 -8.56
CA SER A 17 -7.58 -9.09 -8.58
C SER A 17 -7.22 -9.99 -7.39
N ASN A 18 -6.09 -9.74 -6.73
CA ASN A 18 -5.68 -10.41 -5.50
C ASN A 18 -5.78 -9.50 -4.27
N ASP A 19 -6.95 -8.88 -4.08
CA ASP A 19 -7.28 -8.04 -2.92
C ASP A 19 -6.43 -6.76 -2.72
N GLY A 20 -5.69 -6.29 -3.72
CA GLY A 20 -4.83 -5.10 -3.62
C GLY A 20 -5.56 -3.82 -3.20
N LEU A 21 -6.78 -3.60 -3.70
CA LEU A 21 -7.63 -2.48 -3.27
C LEU A 21 -8.06 -2.64 -1.81
N ARG A 22 -8.52 -3.84 -1.43
CA ARG A 22 -8.98 -4.12 -0.07
C ARG A 22 -7.85 -3.97 0.95
N LEU A 23 -6.64 -4.43 0.61
CA LEU A 23 -5.43 -4.25 1.40
C LEU A 23 -5.10 -2.76 1.60
N THR A 24 -5.21 -1.96 0.53
CA THR A 24 -4.95 -0.52 0.59
C THR A 24 -5.89 0.17 1.59
N GLU A 25 -7.19 -0.11 1.52
CA GLU A 25 -8.17 0.51 2.40
C GLU A 25 -8.04 0.02 3.86
N ALA A 26 -7.75 -1.27 4.06
CA ALA A 26 -7.48 -1.81 5.39
C ALA A 26 -6.27 -1.14 6.05
N LEU A 27 -5.16 -0.99 5.32
CA LEU A 27 -3.94 -0.36 5.84
C LEU A 27 -4.14 1.12 6.15
N LYS A 28 -4.89 1.86 5.32
CA LYS A 28 -5.24 3.26 5.63
C LYS A 28 -5.99 3.36 6.95
N LYS A 29 -7.02 2.52 7.13
CA LYS A 29 -7.81 2.50 8.36
C LYS A 29 -6.95 2.14 9.58
N GLU A 30 -6.06 1.16 9.45
CA GLU A 30 -5.17 0.75 10.54
C GLU A 30 -4.19 1.86 10.92
N ILE A 31 -3.65 2.60 9.94
CA ILE A 31 -2.76 3.74 10.16
C ILE A 31 -3.49 4.87 10.89
N GLU A 32 -4.74 5.15 10.52
CA GLU A 32 -5.57 6.13 11.23
C GLU A 32 -5.86 5.69 12.67
N LEU A 33 -6.25 4.43 12.88
CA LEU A 33 -6.52 3.87 14.21
C LEU A 33 -5.26 3.84 15.10
N ALA A 34 -4.09 3.61 14.50
CA ALA A 34 -2.81 3.62 15.20
C ALA A 34 -2.28 5.04 15.48
N GLY A 35 -2.95 6.10 14.98
CA GLY A 35 -2.48 7.49 15.13
C GLY A 35 -1.24 7.81 14.29
N LEU A 36 -0.91 6.97 13.29
CA LEU A 36 0.30 7.08 12.47
C LEU A 36 0.09 7.87 11.17
N ALA A 37 -1.09 8.45 10.96
CA ALA A 37 -1.42 9.18 9.74
C ALA A 37 -0.49 10.36 9.42
N GLY A 38 0.18 10.93 10.44
CA GLY A 38 1.21 11.96 10.27
C GLY A 38 2.62 11.44 9.96
N GLU A 39 2.87 10.13 10.15
CA GLU A 39 4.18 9.50 10.00
C GLU A 39 4.25 8.54 8.80
N ALA A 40 3.15 7.89 8.43
CA ALA A 40 3.10 6.90 7.37
C ALA A 40 2.13 7.32 6.25
N GLN A 41 2.60 7.28 5.00
CA GLN A 41 1.78 7.53 3.82
C GLN A 41 1.60 6.25 3.00
N ILE A 42 0.35 5.86 2.78
CA ILE A 42 -0.03 4.79 1.85
C ILE A 42 -0.14 5.36 0.44
N VAL A 43 0.58 4.78 -0.52
CA VAL A 43 0.56 5.20 -1.92
C VAL A 43 0.31 4.00 -2.82
N ARG A 44 -0.69 4.13 -3.69
CA ARG A 44 -0.90 3.20 -4.81
C ARG A 44 0.08 3.55 -5.93
N THR A 45 0.93 2.62 -6.31
CA THR A 45 1.91 2.81 -7.38
C THR A 45 1.48 2.08 -8.65
N GLY A 46 2.25 2.23 -9.73
CA GLY A 46 2.12 1.36 -10.91
C GLY A 46 2.45 -0.11 -10.61
N CYS A 47 2.42 -0.93 -11.66
CA CYS A 47 2.78 -2.34 -11.60
C CYS A 47 4.26 -2.53 -11.21
N LEU A 48 4.52 -3.46 -10.30
CA LEU A 48 5.88 -3.81 -9.85
C LEU A 48 6.45 -5.06 -10.53
N GLY A 49 5.71 -5.69 -11.44
CA GLY A 49 6.19 -6.81 -12.28
C GLY A 49 6.21 -8.19 -11.62
N PHE A 50 6.02 -8.29 -10.29
CA PHE A 50 6.02 -9.56 -9.56
C PHE A 50 4.60 -10.14 -9.38
N CYS A 51 3.87 -10.33 -10.48
CA CYS A 51 2.45 -10.72 -10.46
C CYS A 51 2.17 -12.02 -9.69
N GLU A 52 3.07 -13.01 -9.77
CA GLU A 52 2.95 -14.30 -9.09
C GLU A 52 3.00 -14.21 -7.55
N LYS A 53 3.49 -13.08 -7.02
CA LYS A 53 3.62 -12.80 -5.59
C LYS A 53 2.69 -11.67 -5.13
N GLY A 54 1.83 -11.17 -6.02
CA GLY A 54 0.91 -10.08 -5.68
C GLY A 54 -0.04 -10.48 -4.54
N PRO A 55 -0.56 -9.52 -3.76
CA PRO A 55 -0.30 -8.08 -3.82
C PRO A 55 1.06 -7.71 -3.23
N ILE A 56 1.82 -6.88 -3.96
CA ILE A 56 3.17 -6.45 -3.56
C ILE A 56 3.10 -5.13 -2.78
N VAL A 57 3.81 -5.10 -1.65
CA VAL A 57 4.01 -3.90 -0.84
C VAL A 57 5.50 -3.64 -0.68
N LYS A 58 5.90 -2.38 -0.82
CA LYS A 58 7.26 -1.90 -0.59
C LYS A 58 7.23 -0.74 0.40
N ILE A 59 8.04 -0.82 1.46
CA ILE A 59 8.14 0.22 2.48
C ILE A 59 9.47 0.94 2.32
N LEU A 60 9.44 2.27 2.30
CA LEU A 60 10.61 3.14 2.33
C LEU A 60 10.66 3.91 3.65
#